data_AF-A0A924NIP6-F1
#
_entry.id   AF-A0A924NIP6-F1
#
_cell.length_a   1.000
_cell.length_b   1.000
_cell.length_c   1.000
_cell.angle_alpha   90.00
_cell.angle_beta   90.00
_cell.angle_gamma   90.00
#
_symmetry.space_group_name_H-M   'P 1'
#
loop_
_entity.id
_entity.type
_entity.pdbx_description
1 polymer ?
#
loop_
_entity_poly.entity_id
_entity_poly.type
_entity_poly.pdbx_seq_one_letter_code
_entity_poly.pdbx_strand_id
1 'polypeptide(L)'
;MQDWIESTTGFVPFATADQLVLPGHKLPYRGLPFRLTQLVANHQSALDRLRTFLAVPATAVQCFAPLFRREIGAGEYGLALVEAVAHMNYLLHRGEVSRSLRADGAWVFVIHN
;
A
#
# COMPACT_ATOMS: atom_id res chain seq x y z
N MET A 1 -5.27 -3.99 4.50
CA MET A 1 -3.81 -3.71 4.46
C MET A 1 -3.07 -4.49 5.53
N GLN A 2 -3.45 -4.37 6.81
CA GLN A 2 -2.94 -5.20 7.90
C GLN A 2 -3.03 -6.70 7.54
N ASP A 3 -4.22 -7.17 7.20
CA ASP A 3 -4.45 -8.58 6.84
C ASP A 3 -3.61 -9.07 5.66
N TRP A 4 -3.31 -8.18 4.71
CA TRP A 4 -2.46 -8.51 3.56
C TRP A 4 -1.00 -8.70 3.98
N ILE A 5 -0.48 -7.82 4.85
CA ILE A 5 0.86 -7.95 5.42
C ILE A 5 0.93 -9.23 6.26
N GLU A 6 -0.03 -9.45 7.14
CA GLU A 6 -0.09 -10.62 8.02
C GLU A 6 -0.15 -11.93 7.22
N SER A 7 -0.99 -12.00 6.19
CA SER A 7 -1.08 -13.17 5.32
C SER A 7 0.24 -13.43 4.60
N THR A 8 0.90 -12.37 4.11
CA THR A 8 2.18 -12.48 3.40
C THR A 8 3.30 -12.95 4.34
N THR A 9 3.38 -12.37 5.54
CA THR A 9 4.34 -12.76 6.59
C THR A 9 4.05 -14.16 7.11
N GLY A 10 2.79 -14.54 7.28
CA GLY A 10 2.36 -15.87 7.71
C GLY A 10 2.70 -16.97 6.71
N PHE A 11 2.95 -16.64 5.44
CA PHE A 11 3.38 -17.60 4.42
C PHE A 11 4.88 -17.90 4.47
N VAL A 12 5.69 -17.05 5.12
CA VAL A 12 7.16 -17.17 5.18
C VAL A 12 7.63 -18.52 5.74
N PRO A 13 7.06 -19.09 6.82
CA PRO A 13 7.49 -20.39 7.36
C PRO A 13 7.35 -21.56 6.38
N PHE A 14 6.50 -21.44 5.35
CA PHE A 14 6.24 -22.48 4.36
C PHE A 14 7.04 -22.28 3.06
N ALA A 15 7.76 -21.16 2.94
CA ALA A 15 8.46 -20.78 1.73
C ALA A 15 9.87 -21.36 1.68
N THR A 16 10.21 -22.02 0.58
CA THR A 16 11.58 -22.45 0.27
C THR A 16 12.04 -21.89 -1.08
N ALA A 17 13.35 -21.76 -1.26
CA ALA A 17 13.90 -21.20 -2.50
C ALA A 17 13.57 -22.07 -3.73
N ASP A 18 13.47 -23.39 -3.54
CA ASP A 18 13.30 -24.40 -4.60
C ASP A 18 11.84 -24.72 -4.93
N GLN A 19 10.87 -24.02 -4.35
CA GLN A 19 9.47 -24.13 -4.77
C GLN A 19 9.26 -23.47 -6.14
N LEU A 20 8.49 -24.11 -7.02
CA LEU A 20 8.01 -23.49 -8.26
C LEU A 20 6.68 -22.81 -7.95
N VAL A 21 6.66 -21.48 -7.97
CA VAL A 21 5.47 -20.68 -7.75
C VAL A 21 4.71 -20.51 -9.06
N LEU A 22 3.42 -20.81 -9.04
CA LEU A 22 2.49 -20.63 -10.16
C LEU A 22 1.53 -19.46 -9.83
N PRO A 23 1.91 -18.20 -10.11
CA PRO A 23 1.11 -17.04 -9.73
C PRO A 23 -0.12 -16.89 -10.64
N GLY A 24 -1.19 -16.24 -10.14
CA GLY A 24 -2.37 -15.94 -10.95
C GLY A 24 -2.11 -14.96 -12.10
N HIS A 25 -1.00 -14.23 -12.07
CA HIS A 25 -0.55 -13.34 -13.13
C HIS A 25 0.97 -13.42 -13.30
N LYS A 26 1.47 -13.12 -14.51
CA LYS A 26 2.88 -13.21 -14.92
C LYS A 26 3.40 -14.66 -15.04
N LEU A 27 4.71 -14.83 -15.17
CA LEU A 27 5.36 -16.12 -15.40
C LEU A 27 5.61 -16.89 -14.09
N PRO A 28 5.63 -18.23 -14.13
CA PRO A 28 6.14 -19.06 -13.04
C PRO A 28 7.55 -18.66 -12.58
N TYR A 29 7.86 -18.77 -11.28
CA TYR A 29 9.15 -18.38 -10.73
C TYR A 29 9.59 -19.20 -9.51
N ARG A 30 10.87 -19.07 -9.12
CA ARG A 30 11.47 -19.62 -7.88
C ARG A 30 12.00 -18.49 -6.98
N GLY A 31 12.36 -18.80 -5.73
CA GLY A 31 12.81 -17.78 -4.77
C GLY A 31 11.66 -17.10 -4.01
N LEU A 32 10.67 -17.88 -3.61
CA LEU A 32 9.50 -17.40 -2.86
C LEU A 32 9.87 -16.62 -1.57
N PRO A 33 10.83 -17.05 -0.73
CA PRO A 33 11.16 -16.32 0.50
C PRO A 33 11.55 -14.86 0.23
N PHE A 34 12.42 -14.65 -0.75
CA PHE A 34 12.85 -13.31 -1.14
C PHE A 34 11.67 -12.49 -1.68
N ARG A 35 10.80 -13.10 -2.49
CA ARG A 35 9.63 -12.42 -3.04
C ARG A 35 8.64 -11.98 -1.96
N LEU A 36 8.38 -12.79 -0.94
CA LEU A 36 7.52 -12.43 0.19
C LEU A 36 8.08 -11.22 0.95
N THR A 37 9.39 -11.21 1.22
CA THR A 37 10.05 -10.05 1.83
C THR A 37 9.91 -8.79 0.99
N GLN A 38 10.10 -8.88 -0.34
CA GLN A 38 9.91 -7.75 -1.25
C GLN A 38 8.47 -7.22 -1.23
N LEU A 39 7.48 -8.11 -1.19
CA LEU A 39 6.07 -7.74 -1.15
C LEU A 39 5.77 -6.89 0.09
N VAL A 40 6.19 -7.34 1.28
CA VAL A 40 6.01 -6.58 2.53
C VAL A 40 6.81 -5.27 2.51
N ALA A 41 8.08 -5.31 2.11
CA ALA A 41 8.96 -4.15 2.09
C ALA A 41 8.46 -3.04 1.15
N ASN A 42 7.86 -3.41 0.01
CA ASN A 42 7.29 -2.44 -0.93
C ASN A 42 6.19 -1.60 -0.29
N HIS A 43 5.31 -2.23 0.47
CA HIS A 43 4.23 -1.54 1.17
C HIS A 43 4.72 -0.74 2.37
N GLN A 44 5.67 -1.27 3.14
CA GLN A 44 6.31 -0.51 4.23
C GLN A 44 6.98 0.76 3.70
N SER A 45 7.74 0.64 2.62
CA SER A 45 8.36 1.79 1.95
C SER A 45 7.34 2.79 1.41
N ALA A 46 6.16 2.32 0.97
CA ALA A 46 5.07 3.20 0.54
C ALA A 46 4.45 3.95 1.71
N LEU A 47 4.23 3.29 2.84
CA LEU A 47 3.75 3.91 4.07
C LEU A 47 4.73 4.98 4.59
N ASP A 48 6.04 4.73 4.53
CA ASP A 48 7.04 5.73 4.94
C ASP A 48 6.97 6.99 4.09
N ARG A 49 6.83 6.84 2.77
CA ARG A 49 6.63 7.99 1.88
C ARG A 49 5.33 8.73 2.17
N LEU A 50 4.26 8.01 2.51
CA LEU A 50 2.99 8.62 2.89
C LEU A 50 3.10 9.40 4.20
N ARG A 51 3.80 8.88 5.21
CA ARG A 51 4.02 9.59 6.47
C ARG A 51 4.70 10.94 6.25
N THR A 52 5.74 10.96 5.43
CA THR A 52 6.40 12.22 5.04
C THR A 52 5.48 13.14 4.25
N PHE A 53 4.73 12.60 3.29
CA PHE A 53 3.83 13.39 2.43
C PHE A 53 2.66 14.02 3.20
N LEU A 54 2.12 13.30 4.19
CA LEU A 54 0.98 13.70 5.00
C LEU A 54 1.33 14.69 6.12
N ALA A 55 2.56 15.20 6.17
CA ALA A 55 2.90 16.41 6.91
C ALA A 55 2.08 17.62 6.41
N VAL A 56 1.61 17.58 5.16
CA VAL A 56 0.62 18.51 4.59
C VAL A 56 -0.68 17.75 4.36
N PRO A 57 -1.85 18.31 4.73
CA PRO A 57 -3.13 17.63 4.52
C PRO A 57 -3.38 17.27 3.04
N ALA A 58 -3.73 16.02 2.77
CA ALA A 58 -3.97 15.53 1.41
C ALA A 58 -5.13 14.53 1.31
N THR A 59 -5.77 14.48 0.14
CA THR A 59 -6.74 13.43 -0.22
C THR A 59 -6.04 12.13 -0.61
N ALA A 60 -6.78 11.02 -0.62
CA ALA A 60 -6.25 9.74 -1.11
C ALA A 60 -5.76 9.80 -2.57
N VAL A 61 -6.42 10.61 -3.42
CA VAL A 61 -6.01 10.81 -4.83
C VAL A 61 -4.67 11.54 -4.91
N GLN A 62 -4.46 12.57 -4.09
CA GLN A 62 -3.17 13.27 -4.02
C GLN A 62 -2.03 12.36 -3.53
N CYS A 63 -2.37 11.31 -2.78
CA CYS A 63 -1.41 10.29 -2.34
C CYS A 63 -0.97 9.33 -3.46
N PHE A 64 -1.48 9.45 -4.69
CA PHE A 64 -1.00 8.63 -5.82
C PHE A 64 0.48 8.88 -6.12
N ALA A 65 0.93 10.13 -6.03
CA ALA A 65 2.31 10.50 -6.29
C ALA A 65 3.31 9.76 -5.38
N PRO A 66 3.19 9.80 -4.03
CA PRO A 66 4.07 9.04 -3.16
C PRO A 66 3.86 7.51 -3.28
N LEU A 67 2.67 7.02 -3.62
CA LEU A 67 2.43 5.58 -3.73
C LEU A 67 3.06 4.95 -4.97
N PHE A 68 2.76 5.50 -6.15
CA PHE A 68 3.02 4.80 -7.41
C PHE A 68 4.26 5.30 -8.15
N ARG A 69 4.77 6.50 -7.82
CA ARG A 69 5.95 7.12 -8.46
C ARG A 69 5.85 7.16 -10.00
N ARG A 70 4.63 7.24 -10.53
CA ARG A 70 4.30 7.37 -11.95
C ARG A 70 2.93 8.03 -12.10
N GLU A 71 2.64 8.53 -13.28
CA GLU A 71 1.29 8.97 -13.61
C GLU A 71 0.32 7.79 -13.68
N ILE A 72 -0.89 8.01 -13.19
CA ILE A 72 -1.99 7.05 -13.18
C ILE A 72 -2.99 7.48 -14.25
N GLY A 73 -3.15 6.64 -15.27
CA GLY A 73 -4.11 6.87 -16.35
C GLY A 73 -5.53 6.47 -15.94
N ALA A 74 -6.49 6.74 -16.83
CA ALA A 74 -7.90 6.45 -16.59
C ALA A 74 -8.18 4.95 -16.37
N GLY A 75 -7.43 4.05 -17.03
CA GLY A 75 -7.62 2.61 -16.91
C GLY A 75 -7.22 2.05 -15.53
N GLU A 76 -6.19 2.62 -14.90
CA GLU A 76 -5.71 2.18 -13.59
C GLU A 76 -6.29 2.98 -12.43
N TYR A 77 -6.97 4.09 -12.70
CA TYR A 77 -7.42 5.03 -11.67
C TYR A 77 -8.22 4.36 -10.55
N GLY A 78 -9.17 3.49 -10.91
CA GLY A 78 -10.00 2.79 -9.92
C GLY A 78 -9.17 1.88 -9.00
N LEU A 79 -8.20 1.16 -9.55
CA LEU A 79 -7.31 0.29 -8.77
C LEU A 79 -6.39 1.12 -7.87
N ALA A 80 -5.81 2.18 -8.42
CA ALA A 80 -4.96 3.11 -7.67
C ALA A 80 -5.72 3.77 -6.52
N LEU A 81 -6.99 4.14 -6.72
CA LEU A 81 -7.83 4.73 -5.69
C LEU A 81 -8.09 3.77 -4.54
N VAL A 82 -8.48 2.53 -4.83
CA VAL A 82 -8.73 1.51 -3.80
C VAL A 82 -7.46 1.23 -3.00
N GLU A 83 -6.32 1.12 -3.67
CA GLU A 83 -5.04 0.90 -2.99
C GLU A 83 -4.64 2.10 -2.13
N ALA A 84 -4.82 3.34 -2.61
CA ALA A 84 -4.53 4.54 -1.83
C ALA A 84 -5.43 4.62 -0.58
N VAL A 85 -6.73 4.38 -0.74
CA VAL A 85 -7.69 4.34 0.38
C VAL A 85 -7.32 3.23 1.38
N ALA A 86 -6.86 2.06 0.91
CA ALA A 86 -6.40 0.99 1.79
C ALA A 86 -5.21 1.42 2.66
N HIS A 87 -4.25 2.16 2.10
CA HIS A 87 -3.13 2.72 2.86
C HIS A 87 -3.59 3.82 3.83
N MET A 88 -4.49 4.72 3.41
CA MET A 88 -5.03 5.76 4.30
C MET A 88 -5.79 5.16 5.48
N ASN A 89 -6.64 4.17 5.22
CA ASN A 89 -7.36 3.46 6.27
C ASN A 89 -6.40 2.71 7.19
N TYR A 90 -5.33 2.12 6.67
CA TYR A 90 -4.31 1.48 7.50
C TYR A 90 -3.68 2.45 8.50
N LEU A 91 -3.22 3.61 8.02
CA LEU A 91 -2.65 4.65 8.88
C LEU A 91 -3.67 5.19 9.89
N LEU A 92 -4.93 5.38 9.46
CA LEU A 92 -6.02 5.87 10.31
C LEU A 92 -6.33 4.88 11.45
N HIS A 93 -6.44 3.58 11.16
CA HIS A 93 -6.72 2.56 12.17
C HIS A 93 -5.55 2.37 13.14
N ARG A 94 -4.33 2.69 12.72
CA ARG A 94 -3.15 2.72 13.60
C ARG A 94 -3.03 4.00 14.43
N GLY A 95 -3.95 4.96 14.24
CA GLY A 95 -3.90 6.25 14.93
C GLY A 95 -2.69 7.08 14.54
N GLU A 96 -2.17 6.92 13.31
CA GLU A 96 -1.02 7.68 12.80
C GLU A 96 -1.47 8.94 12.04
N VAL A 97 -2.70 8.97 11.53
CA VAL A 97 -3.29 10.10 10.81
C VAL A 97 -4.70 10.38 11.33
N SER A 98 -5.12 11.63 11.22
CA SER A 98 -6.54 12.02 11.33
C SER A 98 -7.13 12.29 9.95
N ARG A 99 -8.46 12.34 9.85
CA ARG A 99 -9.15 12.82 8.64
C ARG A 99 -10.26 13.81 8.94
N SER A 100 -10.48 14.73 8.01
CA SER A 100 -11.62 15.66 8.03
C SER A 100 -12.34 15.64 6.68
N LEU A 101 -13.65 15.86 6.71
CA LEU A 101 -14.46 15.94 5.49
C LEU A 101 -14.47 17.37 5.00
N ARG A 102 -14.04 17.60 3.76
CA ARG A 102 -14.15 18.90 3.11
C ARG A 102 -15.58 19.17 2.66
N ALA A 103 -15.86 20.45 2.35
CA ALA A 103 -17.16 20.88 1.81
C ALA A 103 -17.54 20.20 0.47
N ASP A 104 -16.55 19.74 -0.31
CA ASP A 104 -16.76 19.02 -1.56
C ASP A 104 -16.97 17.51 -1.37
N GLY A 105 -17.06 17.03 -0.12
CA GLY A 105 -17.29 15.62 0.20
C GLY A 105 -16.03 14.75 0.17
N ALA A 106 -14.84 15.32 -0.07
CA ALA A 106 -13.60 14.55 -0.05
C ALA A 106 -13.00 14.47 1.36
N TRP A 107 -12.56 13.27 1.76
CA TRP A 107 -11.75 13.09 2.95
C TRP A 107 -10.32 13.59 2.72
N VAL A 108 -9.83 14.40 3.64
CA VAL A 108 -8.45 14.86 3.71
C VAL A 108 -7.80 14.28 4.96
N PHE A 109 -6.61 13.70 4.77
CA PHE A 109 -5.82 13.04 5.81
C PHE A 109 -4.60 13.90 6.17
N VAL A 110 -4.20 13.87 7.43
CA VAL A 110 -3.00 14.55 7.94
C VAL A 110 -2.37 13.72 9.04
N ILE A 111 -1.03 13.61 9.05
CA ILE A 111 -0.30 12.89 10.09
C ILE A 111 -0.41 13.60 11.43
N HIS A 112 -0.43 12.85 12.53
CA HIS A 112 -0.29 13.44 13.85
C HIS A 112 1.13 13.99 14.03
N ASN A 113 1.23 15.13 14.71
CA ASN A 113 2.51 15.69 15.16
C ASN A 113 3.07 14.91 16.34
#